data_AF-A0A975WC91-F1
#
_entry.id   AF-A0A975WC91-F1
#
_cell.length_a   1.000
_cell.length_b   1.000
_cell.length_c   1.000
_cell.angle_alpha   90.00
_cell.angle_beta   90.00
_cell.angle_gamma   90.00
#
_symmetry.space_group_name_H-M   'P 1'
#
loop_
_entity.id
_entity.type
_entity.pdbx_description
1 polymer ?
#
loop_
_entity_poly.entity_id
_entity_poly.type
_entity_poly.pdbx_seq_one_letter_code
_entity_poly.pdbx_strand_id
1 'polypeptide(L)'
;MSIRKEHHRYSAKVTRTKRWKVLRAEILERDRYRCRSCGCGGRLEVDHIKPVRTHPELSYDPGNLQALCPGCHTRKTRIECGHRPPRKDRQDWRQAVEAMERPDKTQTNKREE
;
A
#
# COMPACT_ATOMS: atom_id res chain seq x y z
N MET A 1 6.13 -27.97 -21.76
CA MET A 1 6.06 -26.54 -22.12
C MET A 1 5.40 -25.80 -20.97
N SER A 2 6.11 -24.88 -20.31
CA SER A 2 5.56 -24.15 -19.16
C SER A 2 4.51 -23.16 -19.68
N ILE A 3 3.24 -23.36 -19.28
CA ILE A 3 2.14 -22.46 -19.62
C ILE A 3 2.49 -21.11 -19.01
N ARG A 4 2.84 -20.13 -19.85
CA ARG A 4 3.00 -18.74 -19.42
C ARG A 4 1.68 -18.31 -18.80
N LYS A 5 1.62 -18.18 -17.48
CA LYS A 5 0.44 -17.64 -16.80
C LYS A 5 0.18 -16.25 -17.36
N GLU A 6 -1.01 -16.04 -17.89
CA GLU A 6 -1.42 -14.76 -18.42
C GLU A 6 -1.61 -13.77 -17.25
N HIS A 7 -0.70 -12.80 -17.14
CA HIS A 7 -0.75 -11.80 -16.08
C HIS A 7 -1.59 -10.60 -16.52
N HIS A 8 -2.91 -10.68 -16.39
CA HIS A 8 -3.81 -9.58 -16.73
C HIS A 8 -3.62 -8.37 -15.79
N ARG A 9 -3.24 -7.23 -16.36
CA ARG A 9 -3.11 -5.95 -15.63
C ARG A 9 -4.40 -5.13 -15.77
N TYR A 10 -5.43 -5.50 -15.01
CA TYR A 10 -6.76 -4.84 -15.05
C TYR A 10 -6.69 -3.31 -14.82
N SER A 11 -5.82 -2.86 -13.92
CA SER A 11 -5.65 -1.44 -13.61
C SER A 11 -4.88 -0.65 -14.68
N ALA A 12 -4.24 -1.29 -15.66
CA ALA A 12 -3.39 -0.59 -16.64
C ALA A 12 -4.16 0.46 -17.47
N LYS A 13 -5.44 0.21 -17.76
CA LYS A 13 -6.29 1.19 -18.47
C LYS A 13 -6.50 2.45 -17.63
N VAL A 14 -6.69 2.29 -16.32
CA VAL A 14 -6.92 3.38 -15.36
C VAL A 14 -5.62 4.17 -15.17
N THR A 15 -4.51 3.46 -14.88
CA THR A 15 -3.25 4.10 -14.46
C THR A 15 -2.52 4.84 -15.58
N ARG A 16 -2.85 4.58 -16.85
CA ARG A 16 -2.28 5.29 -18.00
C ARG A 16 -2.95 6.65 -18.27
N THR A 17 -4.10 6.93 -17.67
CA THR A 17 -4.85 8.16 -17.94
C THR A 17 -4.20 9.40 -17.32
N LYS A 18 -4.45 10.59 -17.89
CA LYS A 18 -4.05 11.87 -17.29
C LYS A 18 -4.72 12.09 -15.93
N ARG A 19 -6.00 11.70 -15.81
CA ARG A 19 -6.78 11.73 -14.57
C ARG A 19 -6.05 11.00 -13.44
N TRP A 20 -5.51 9.81 -13.73
CA TRP A 20 -4.73 9.06 -12.74
C TRP A 20 -3.45 9.77 -12.31
N LYS A 21 -2.74 10.45 -13.22
CA LYS A 21 -1.51 11.17 -12.86
C LYS A 21 -1.78 12.29 -11.86
N VAL A 22 -2.88 13.03 -12.04
CA VAL A 22 -3.32 14.08 -11.11
C VAL A 22 -3.72 13.46 -9.77
N LEU A 23 -4.60 12.46 -9.80
CA LEU A 23 -5.04 11.78 -8.58
C LEU A 23 -3.88 11.15 -7.81
N ARG A 24 -2.89 10.58 -8.52
CA ARG A 24 -1.69 10.05 -7.90
C ARG A 24 -0.92 11.12 -7.11
N ALA A 25 -0.79 12.33 -7.65
CA ALA A 25 -0.12 13.42 -6.95
C ALA A 25 -0.91 13.83 -5.68
N GLU A 26 -2.22 13.99 -5.81
CA GLU A 26 -3.13 14.32 -4.69
C GLU A 26 -3.05 13.29 -3.56
N ILE A 27 -3.07 11.99 -3.88
CA ILE A 27 -2.98 10.93 -2.87
C ILE A 27 -1.61 10.92 -2.17
N LEU A 28 -0.52 11.14 -2.92
CA LEU A 28 0.81 11.21 -2.33
C LEU A 28 0.95 12.41 -1.39
N GLU A 29 0.38 13.55 -1.76
CA GLU A 29 0.35 14.76 -0.94
C GLU A 29 -0.50 14.56 0.32
N ARG A 30 -1.71 14.01 0.17
CA ARG A 30 -2.60 13.63 1.29
C ARG A 30 -1.91 12.71 2.29
N ASP A 31 -1.19 11.70 1.78
CA ASP A 31 -0.48 10.73 2.61
C ASP A 31 0.91 11.23 3.06
N ARG A 32 1.21 12.54 2.84
CA ARG A 32 2.45 13.22 3.21
C ARG A 32 3.71 12.50 2.73
N TYR A 33 3.66 11.90 1.54
CA TYR A 33 4.73 11.11 0.97
C TYR A 33 5.24 10.02 1.93
N ARG A 34 4.33 9.38 2.67
CA ARG A 34 4.63 8.23 3.55
C ARG A 34 3.76 7.04 3.20
N CYS A 35 4.36 5.85 3.32
CA CYS A 35 3.64 4.59 3.18
C CYS A 35 2.56 4.48 4.26
N ARG A 36 1.31 4.26 3.89
CA ARG A 36 0.20 4.09 4.83
C ARG A 36 0.27 2.80 5.66
N SER A 37 1.04 1.81 5.21
CA SER A 37 1.19 0.53 5.92
C SER A 37 2.36 0.50 6.91
N CYS A 38 3.47 1.19 6.64
CA CYS A 38 4.66 1.12 7.50
C CYS A 38 5.31 2.48 7.83
N GLY A 39 4.78 3.58 7.32
CA GLY A 39 5.24 4.94 7.62
C GLY A 39 6.56 5.36 6.96
N CYS A 40 7.24 4.46 6.23
CA CYS A 40 8.49 4.80 5.54
C CYS A 40 8.24 5.81 4.41
N GLY A 41 9.17 6.74 4.24
CA GLY A 41 9.21 7.65 3.09
C GLY A 41 9.95 7.02 1.90
N GLY A 42 10.24 7.86 0.90
CA GLY A 42 11.03 7.48 -0.27
C GLY A 42 10.17 7.18 -1.50
N ARG A 43 10.55 6.15 -2.26
CA ARG A 43 9.81 5.76 -3.48
C ARG A 43 8.46 5.17 -3.07
N LEU A 44 7.38 5.81 -3.52
CA LEU A 44 6.00 5.39 -3.25
C LEU A 44 5.21 5.15 -4.53
N GLU A 45 4.31 4.19 -4.43
CA GLU A 45 3.36 3.78 -5.46
C GLU A 45 1.94 3.94 -4.89
N VAL A 46 1.02 4.44 -5.71
CA VAL A 46 -0.39 4.55 -5.32
C VAL A 46 -1.08 3.27 -5.76
N ASP A 47 -1.69 2.61 -4.79
CA ASP A 47 -2.27 1.28 -4.90
C ASP A 47 -3.77 1.31 -4.53
N HIS A 48 -4.57 0.46 -5.19
CA HIS A 48 -6.01 0.37 -5.00
C HIS A 48 -6.35 -0.57 -3.84
N ILE A 49 -6.88 -0.07 -2.72
CA ILE A 49 -7.27 -0.87 -1.54
C ILE A 49 -8.15 -2.05 -1.96
N LYS A 50 -9.22 -1.77 -2.72
CA LYS A 50 -10.03 -2.76 -3.42
C LYS A 50 -9.59 -2.81 -4.90
N PRO A 51 -9.14 -3.97 -5.41
CA PRO A 51 -8.64 -4.09 -6.78
C PRO A 51 -9.66 -3.71 -7.85
N VAL A 52 -9.18 -3.08 -8.92
CA VAL A 52 -9.97 -2.74 -10.12
C VAL A 52 -10.66 -3.96 -10.75
N ARG A 53 -10.08 -5.17 -10.59
CA ARG A 53 -10.66 -6.41 -11.09
C ARG A 53 -12.04 -6.72 -10.50
N THR A 54 -12.25 -6.39 -9.22
CA THR A 54 -13.49 -6.69 -8.50
C THR A 54 -14.36 -5.46 -8.29
N HIS A 55 -13.77 -4.27 -8.23
CA HIS A 55 -14.47 -3.01 -7.96
C HIS A 55 -14.03 -1.93 -8.98
N PRO A 56 -14.38 -2.07 -10.27
CA PRO A 56 -14.01 -1.11 -11.30
C PRO A 56 -14.57 0.30 -11.04
N GLU A 57 -15.71 0.41 -10.38
CA GLU A 57 -16.36 1.67 -10.00
C GLU A 57 -15.53 2.51 -9.02
N LEU A 58 -14.72 1.86 -8.18
CA LEU A 58 -13.86 2.51 -7.19
C LEU A 58 -12.45 2.85 -7.73
N SER A 59 -12.24 2.75 -9.05
CA SER A 59 -10.91 2.91 -9.66
C SER A 59 -10.30 4.31 -9.49
N TYR A 60 -11.15 5.33 -9.36
CA TYR A 60 -10.76 6.74 -9.24
C TYR A 60 -11.21 7.36 -7.91
N ASP A 61 -11.73 6.56 -6.97
CA ASP A 61 -12.16 7.03 -5.67
C ASP A 61 -10.92 7.28 -4.78
N PRO A 62 -10.65 8.52 -4.32
CA PRO A 62 -9.54 8.79 -3.42
C PRO A 62 -9.57 7.95 -2.13
N GLY A 63 -10.77 7.59 -1.64
CA GLY A 63 -10.93 6.74 -0.46
C GLY A 63 -10.49 5.30 -0.67
N ASN A 64 -10.48 4.82 -1.92
CA ASN A 64 -10.00 3.50 -2.31
C ASN A 64 -8.51 3.47 -2.68
N LEU A 65 -7.80 4.60 -2.56
CA LEU A 65 -6.39 4.73 -2.92
C LEU A 65 -5.50 4.97 -1.72
N GLN A 66 -4.33 4.36 -1.72
CA GLN A 66 -3.33 4.51 -0.66
C GLN A 66 -1.91 4.57 -1.22
N ALA A 67 -1.07 5.41 -0.61
CA ALA A 67 0.37 5.41 -0.89
C ALA A 67 1.06 4.23 -0.17
N LEU A 68 1.76 3.38 -0.92
CA LEU A 68 2.55 2.26 -0.40
C LEU A 68 3.99 2.29 -0.90
N CYS A 69 4.91 1.81 -0.07
CA CYS A 69 6.28 1.52 -0.51
C CYS A 69 6.32 0.19 -1.29
N PRO A 70 7.35 -0.04 -2.13
CA PRO A 70 7.47 -1.25 -2.94
C PRO A 70 7.36 -2.55 -2.14
N GLY A 71 7.89 -2.59 -0.91
CA GLY A 71 7.80 -3.76 -0.05
C GLY A 71 6.38 -4.05 0.44
N CYS A 72 5.64 -3.01 0.83
CA CYS A 72 4.24 -3.18 1.26
C CYS A 72 3.32 -3.48 0.08
N HIS A 73 3.53 -2.80 -1.06
CA HIS A 73 2.80 -3.06 -2.29
C HIS A 73 3.00 -4.52 -2.75
N THR A 74 4.24 -4.99 -2.85
CA THR A 74 4.55 -6.39 -3.20
C THR A 74 3.90 -7.39 -2.24
N ARG A 75 3.94 -7.13 -0.93
CA ARG A 75 3.32 -8.00 0.09
C ARG A 75 1.80 -8.11 -0.16
N LYS A 76 1.14 -7.00 -0.43
CA LYS A 76 -0.29 -6.97 -0.73
C LYS A 76 -0.60 -7.72 -2.02
N THR A 77 0.09 -7.41 -3.13
CA THR A 77 -0.11 -8.09 -4.41
C THR A 77 0.05 -9.61 -4.29
N ARG A 78 1.04 -10.09 -3.53
CA ARG A 78 1.21 -11.53 -3.29
C ARG A 78 -0.03 -12.17 -2.67
N ILE A 79 -0.62 -11.51 -1.66
CA ILE A 79 -1.83 -12.00 -0.99
C ILE A 79 -3.02 -11.98 -1.96
N GLU A 80 -3.18 -10.91 -2.74
CA GLU A 80 -4.26 -10.78 -3.74
C GLU A 80 -4.15 -11.79 -4.89
N CYS A 81 -2.93 -12.17 -5.27
CA CYS A 81 -2.67 -13.25 -6.23
C CYS A 81 -2.91 -14.66 -5.66
N GLY A 82 -3.38 -14.78 -4.41
CA GLY A 82 -3.71 -16.05 -3.78
C GLY A 82 -2.54 -16.73 -3.07
N HIS A 83 -1.39 -16.06 -2.90
CA HIS A 83 -0.34 -16.60 -2.03
C HIS A 83 -0.77 -16.50 -0.57
N ARG A 84 -0.48 -17.55 0.20
CA ARG A 84 -0.78 -17.56 1.64
C ARG A 84 -0.06 -16.40 2.33
N PRO A 85 -0.73 -15.68 3.25
CA PRO A 85 -0.05 -14.71 4.10
C PRO A 85 1.09 -15.37 4.90
N PRO A 86 2.02 -14.59 5.45
CA PRO A 86 3.02 -15.12 6.37
C PRO A 86 2.35 -15.96 7.47
N ARG A 87 2.99 -17.05 7.90
CA ARG A 87 2.46 -17.86 9.01
C ARG A 87 2.33 -17.01 10.29
N LYS A 88 1.39 -17.38 11.16
CA LYS A 88 1.02 -16.59 12.35
C LYS A 88 2.19 -16.41 13.31
N ASP A 89 2.92 -17.49 13.61
CA ASP A 89 4.18 -17.49 14.37
C ASP A 89 5.16 -16.40 13.91
N ARG A 90 5.33 -16.22 12.60
CA ARG A 90 6.21 -15.21 12.02
C ARG A 90 5.66 -13.79 12.16
N GLN A 91 4.34 -13.63 12.15
CA GLN A 91 3.68 -12.35 12.39
C GLN A 91 3.82 -11.96 13.87
N ASP A 92 3.55 -12.91 14.77
CA ASP A 92 3.67 -12.74 16.22
C ASP A 92 5.11 -12.37 16.60
N TRP A 93 6.12 -13.05 16.05
CA TRP A 93 7.53 -12.72 16.28
C TRP A 93 7.88 -11.31 15.81
N ARG A 94 7.39 -10.88 14.63
CA ARG A 94 7.63 -9.52 14.14
C ARG A 94 7.00 -8.47 15.05
N GLN A 95 5.77 -8.70 15.52
CA GLN A 95 5.12 -7.81 16.48
C GLN A 95 5.87 -7.77 17.80
N ALA A 96 6.34 -8.92 18.29
CA ALA A 96 7.12 -9.00 19.51
C ALA A 96 8.46 -8.24 19.39
N VAL A 97 9.18 -8.39 18.28
CA VAL A 97 10.41 -7.62 18.01
C VAL A 97 10.12 -6.13 17.92
N GLU A 98 9.10 -5.72 17.18
CA GLU A 98 8.70 -4.30 17.07
C GLU A 98 8.27 -3.70 18.41
N ALA A 99 7.64 -4.50 19.28
CA ALA A 99 7.28 -4.10 20.65
C ALA A 99 8.50 -3.99 21.57
N MET A 100 9.52 -4.84 21.39
CA MET A 100 10.78 -4.77 22.14
C MET A 100 11.67 -3.61 21.67
N GLU A 101 11.62 -3.22 20.38
CA GLU A 101 12.49 -2.20 19.77
C GLU A 101 12.06 -0.73 20.02
N ARG A 102 11.39 -0.39 21.14
CA ARG A 102 11.09 1.02 21.46
C ARG A 102 11.26 1.40 22.94
N PRO A 103 12.21 2.29 23.24
CA PRO A 103 11.93 3.52 23.97
C PRO A 103 11.75 4.69 22.99
N ASP A 104 10.67 5.44 23.22
CA ASP A 104 10.31 6.78 22.73
C ASP A 104 10.03 7.00 21.22
N LYS A 105 8.75 7.05 20.83
CA LYS A 105 8.27 7.88 19.71
C LYS A 105 7.01 8.68 20.10
N THR A 106 6.95 9.17 21.35
CA THR A 106 5.79 9.95 21.82
C THR A 106 6.19 11.10 22.74
N GLN A 107 7.15 11.95 22.32
CA GLN A 107 7.31 13.28 22.91
C GLN A 107 7.64 14.35 21.86
N THR A 108 6.71 14.61 20.94
CA THR A 108 6.63 15.92 20.27
C THR A 108 5.18 16.21 19.94
N ASN A 109 4.46 16.83 20.90
CA ASN A 109 3.54 17.96 20.72
C ASN A 109 2.74 18.19 22.00
N LYS A 110 3.38 18.81 23.00
CA LYS A 110 2.71 19.71 23.94
C LYS A 110 3.14 21.13 23.59
N ARG A 111 2.33 21.81 22.77
CA ARG A 111 2.24 23.27 22.70
C ARG A 111 0.78 23.61 22.38
N GLU A 112 0.25 24.53 23.20
CA GLU A 112 -1.01 25.31 23.06
C GLU A 112 -2.28 24.51 23.44
N GLU A 113 -3.07 24.85 24.46
CA GLU A 113 -3.29 26.08 25.28
C GLU A 113 -3.23 25.81 26.80
#